data_AF-A0A2V2T1N0-F1
#
_entry.id   AF-A0A2V2T1N0-F1
#
_cell.length_a   1.000
_cell.length_b   1.000
_cell.length_c   1.000
_cell.angle_alpha   90.00
_cell.angle_beta   90.00
_cell.angle_gamma   90.00
#
_symmetry.space_group_name_H-M   'P 1'
#
loop_
_entity.id
_entity.type
_entity.pdbx_description
1 polymer ?
#
loop_
_entity_poly.entity_id
_entity_poly.type
_entity_poly.pdbx_seq_one_letter_code
_entity_poly.pdbx_strand_id
1 'polypeptide(L)'
;MAVSFTCQGRRLGKLNDTFWRVFEMSKHVGIAFLTVDAKNDRAATCYEWLGFRPLINTPLQLVSSTTTFLDAFREREMQDQVQALATTETPTF
;
A
#
# COMPACT_ATOMS: atom_id res chain seq x y z
N MET A 1 4.57 -9.97 -7.55
CA MET A 1 4.15 -10.61 -6.28
C MET A 1 3.62 -12.01 -6.54
N ALA A 2 3.75 -12.90 -5.56
CA ALA A 2 3.18 -14.24 -5.59
C ALA A 2 2.69 -14.65 -4.20
N VAL A 3 1.56 -15.37 -4.15
CA VAL A 3 1.04 -16.00 -2.94
C VAL A 3 0.87 -17.48 -3.25
N SER A 4 1.37 -18.36 -2.37
CA SER A 4 1.17 -19.81 -2.50
C SER A 4 -0.30 -20.15 -2.70
N PHE A 5 -0.60 -21.10 -3.60
CA PHE A 5 -1.97 -21.47 -3.96
C PHE A 5 -2.83 -21.82 -2.73
N THR A 6 -2.26 -22.56 -1.76
CA THR A 6 -2.92 -22.95 -0.51
C THR A 6 -3.26 -21.76 0.42
N CYS A 7 -2.67 -20.61 0.14
CA CYS A 7 -2.76 -19.38 0.93
C CYS A 7 -3.51 -18.26 0.20
N GLN A 8 -3.93 -18.46 -1.06
CA GLN A 8 -4.73 -17.49 -1.81
C GLN A 8 -6.13 -17.31 -1.18
N GLY A 9 -6.75 -16.15 -1.38
CA GLY A 9 -8.05 -15.81 -0.78
C GLY A 9 -8.01 -15.44 0.70
N ARG A 10 -6.92 -15.76 1.43
CA ARG A 10 -6.73 -15.41 2.85
C ARG A 10 -6.22 -14.00 3.08
N ARG A 11 -6.31 -13.12 2.09
CA ARG A 11 -5.79 -11.74 2.14
C ARG A 11 -4.28 -11.63 2.43
N LEU A 12 -3.52 -12.73 2.28
CA LEU A 12 -2.07 -12.76 2.45
C LEU A 12 -1.31 -12.07 1.31
N GLY A 13 -1.96 -11.87 0.16
CA GLY A 13 -1.48 -11.02 -0.93
C GLY A 13 -1.78 -9.53 -0.74
N LYS A 14 -2.22 -9.11 0.45
CA LYS A 14 -2.43 -7.70 0.74
C LYS A 14 -1.09 -6.98 0.67
N LEU A 15 -1.00 -6.05 -0.26
CA LEU A 15 0.13 -5.17 -0.49
C LEU A 15 0.42 -4.18 0.64
N ASN A 16 -0.28 -4.25 1.78
CA ASN A 16 -0.16 -3.26 2.85
C ASN A 16 1.29 -3.06 3.32
N ASP A 17 2.07 -4.13 3.46
CA ASP A 17 3.48 -4.02 3.85
C ASP A 17 4.31 -3.34 2.75
N THR A 18 4.11 -3.74 1.49
CA THR A 18 4.79 -3.13 0.35
C THR A 18 4.46 -1.65 0.23
N PHE A 19 3.19 -1.28 0.36
CA PHE A 19 2.77 0.11 0.31
C PHE A 19 3.25 0.92 1.52
N TRP A 20 3.29 0.32 2.71
CA TRP A 20 3.87 0.96 3.89
C TRP A 20 5.35 1.30 3.67
N ARG A 21 6.12 0.38 3.09
CA ARG A 21 7.53 0.63 2.76
C ARG A 21 7.69 1.71 1.69
N VAL A 22 6.83 1.73 0.67
CA VAL A 22 6.83 2.82 -0.32
C VAL A 22 6.50 4.15 0.34
N PHE A 23 5.53 4.18 1.26
CA PHE A 23 5.19 5.37 2.03
C PHE A 23 6.38 5.86 2.85
N GLU A 24 7.07 4.99 3.59
CA GLU A 24 8.28 5.34 4.34
C GLU A 24 9.38 5.89 3.42
N MET A 25 9.62 5.24 2.27
CA MET A 25 10.59 5.71 1.29
C MET A 25 10.20 7.07 0.68
N SER A 26 8.90 7.33 0.48
CA SER A 26 8.40 8.59 -0.07
C SER A 26 8.70 9.80 0.80
N LYS A 27 8.95 9.60 2.10
CA LYS A 27 9.35 10.66 3.04
C LYS A 27 10.76 11.16 2.81
N HIS A 28 11.63 10.31 2.24
CA HIS A 28 13.03 10.61 2.02
C HIS A 28 13.36 10.88 0.55
N VAL A 29 12.54 10.36 -0.37
CA VAL A 29 12.73 10.48 -1.81
C VAL A 29 11.38 10.78 -2.45
N GLY A 30 11.33 11.73 -3.40
CA GLY A 30 10.10 12.06 -4.10
C GLY A 30 9.59 10.91 -4.98
N ILE A 31 8.66 10.11 -4.47
CA ILE A 31 7.98 9.05 -5.22
C ILE A 31 6.62 9.60 -5.68
N ALA A 32 6.47 9.84 -6.98
CA ALA A 32 5.23 10.38 -7.55
C ALA A 32 4.21 9.26 -7.88
N PHE A 33 4.68 8.15 -8.44
CA PHE A 33 3.81 7.07 -8.94
C PHE A 33 4.41 5.68 -8.66
N LEU A 34 3.52 4.71 -8.52
CA LEU A 34 3.82 3.29 -8.48
C LEU A 34 3.32 2.64 -9.77
N THR A 35 4.17 1.85 -10.43
CA THR A 35 3.79 1.07 -11.62
C THR A 35 3.86 -0.41 -11.33
N VAL A 36 2.99 -1.19 -11.98
CA VAL A 36 3.02 -2.65 -11.91
C VAL A 36 2.69 -3.27 -13.26
N ASP A 37 3.50 -4.27 -13.64
CA ASP A 37 3.21 -5.15 -14.76
C ASP A 37 2.43 -6.36 -14.23
N ALA A 38 1.14 -6.42 -14.53
CA ALA A 38 0.29 -7.54 -14.20
C ALA A 38 0.58 -8.72 -15.12
N LYS A 39 0.67 -9.92 -14.53
CA LYS A 39 0.94 -11.15 -15.29
C LYS A 39 -0.21 -11.54 -16.24
N ASN A 40 -1.45 -11.22 -15.86
CA ASN A 40 -2.67 -11.53 -16.60
C ASN A 40 -3.83 -10.65 -16.11
N ASP A 41 -4.97 -10.74 -16.79
CA ASP A 41 -6.16 -9.93 -16.48
C ASP A 41 -6.64 -10.11 -15.05
N ARG A 42 -6.58 -11.35 -14.52
CA ARG A 42 -6.95 -11.63 -13.12
C ARG A 42 -6.06 -10.86 -12.13
N ALA A 43 -4.76 -10.77 -12.40
CA ALA A 43 -3.86 -9.97 -11.59
C ALA A 43 -4.11 -8.47 -11.78
N ALA A 44 -4.38 -8.02 -13.02
CA ALA A 44 -4.71 -6.63 -13.31
C ALA A 44 -5.95 -6.17 -12.54
N THR A 45 -7.04 -6.94 -12.58
CA THR A 45 -8.25 -6.68 -11.79
C THR A 45 -7.93 -6.59 -10.29
N CYS A 46 -7.06 -7.46 -9.75
CA CYS A 46 -6.67 -7.37 -8.35
C CYS A 46 -5.98 -6.02 -8.00
N TYR A 47 -5.14 -5.49 -8.90
CA TYR A 47 -4.49 -4.19 -8.69
C TYR A 47 -5.47 -3.02 -8.89
N GLU A 48 -6.42 -3.12 -9.81
CA GLU A 48 -7.48 -2.10 -9.99
C GLU A 48 -8.32 -1.92 -8.73
N TRP A 49 -8.69 -3.03 -8.07
CA TRP A 49 -9.38 -3.01 -6.78
C TRP A 49 -8.57 -2.33 -5.67
N LEU A 50 -7.24 -2.27 -5.82
CA LEU A 50 -6.33 -1.57 -4.92
C LEU A 50 -6.08 -0.11 -5.34
N GLY A 51 -6.82 0.43 -6.32
CA GLY A 51 -6.71 1.82 -6.75
C GLY A 51 -5.68 2.07 -7.86
N PHE A 52 -5.15 1.02 -8.49
CA PHE A 52 -4.37 1.18 -9.72
C PHE A 52 -5.29 1.43 -10.91
N ARG A 53 -4.74 2.02 -11.97
CA ARG A 53 -5.43 2.30 -13.23
C ARG A 53 -4.58 1.76 -14.39
N PRO A 54 -5.18 1.07 -15.37
CA PRO A 54 -4.46 0.62 -16.54
C PRO A 54 -3.97 1.80 -17.38
N LEU A 55 -2.82 1.64 -18.03
CA LEU A 55 -2.35 2.57 -19.06
C LEU A 55 -3.18 2.39 -20.33
N ILE A 56 -3.46 3.50 -21.04
CA ILE A 56 -4.38 3.58 -22.18
C ILE A 56 -4.09 2.52 -23.26
N ASN A 57 -2.80 2.25 -23.52
CA ASN A 57 -2.38 1.34 -24.60
C ASN A 57 -1.81 0.01 -24.09
N THR A 58 -1.71 -0.18 -22.78
CA THR A 58 -1.09 -1.35 -22.15
C THR A 58 -1.92 -1.77 -20.93
N PRO A 59 -3.02 -2.51 -21.10
CA PRO A 59 -3.98 -2.80 -20.02
C PRO A 59 -3.39 -3.65 -18.88
N LEU A 60 -2.32 -4.40 -19.15
CA LEU A 60 -1.58 -5.15 -18.12
C LEU A 60 -0.53 -4.29 -17.40
N GLN A 61 -0.28 -3.06 -17.84
CA GLN A 61 0.53 -2.11 -17.11
C GLN A 61 -0.40 -1.17 -16.36
N LEU A 62 -0.27 -1.14 -15.05
CA LEU A 62 -1.11 -0.29 -14.22
C LEU A 62 -0.25 0.68 -13.43
N VAL A 63 -0.80 1.86 -13.21
CA VAL A 63 -0.17 2.93 -12.44
C VAL A 63 -1.10 3.39 -11.34
N SER A 64 -0.53 3.80 -10.22
CA SER A 64 -1.26 4.50 -9.17
C SER A 64 -0.42 5.66 -8.64
N SER A 65 -1.11 6.76 -8.29
CA SER A 65 -0.46 7.91 -7.68
C SER A 65 -0.12 7.59 -6.25
N THR A 66 1.05 8.03 -5.79
CA THR A 66 1.43 7.88 -4.38
C THR A 66 0.46 8.66 -3.49
N THR A 67 -0.14 9.74 -4.00
CA THR A 67 -1.18 10.50 -3.27
C THR A 67 -2.40 9.67 -2.93
N THR A 68 -2.76 8.69 -3.76
CA THR A 68 -3.91 7.80 -3.53
C THR A 68 -3.75 6.96 -2.26
N PHE A 69 -2.51 6.70 -1.84
CA PHE A 69 -2.21 5.90 -0.66
C PHE A 69 -1.68 6.74 0.51
N LEU A 70 -1.02 7.86 0.24
CA LEU A 70 -0.42 8.74 1.25
C LEU A 70 -1.41 9.17 2.32
N ASP A 71 -2.63 9.52 1.93
CA ASP A 71 -3.65 9.99 2.89
C ASP A 71 -4.05 8.87 3.86
N ALA A 72 -4.30 7.66 3.35
CA ALA A 72 -4.63 6.50 4.17
C ALA A 72 -3.48 6.09 5.12
N PHE A 73 -2.23 6.27 4.71
CA PHE A 73 -1.07 5.95 5.56
C PHE A 73 -0.73 7.03 6.57
N ARG A 74 -0.97 8.31 6.26
CA ARG A 74 -0.84 9.41 7.21
C ARG A 74 -1.82 9.30 8.36
N GLU A 75 -3.07 8.93 8.08
CA GLU A 75 -4.10 8.71 9.12
C GLU A 75 -3.68 7.61 10.11
N ARG A 76 -3.14 6.50 9.58
CA ARG A 76 -2.61 5.40 10.41
C ARG A 76 -1.43 5.84 11.26
N GLU A 77 -0.47 6.56 10.67
CA GLU A 77 0.70 7.07 11.41
C GLU A 77 0.31 8.03 12.54
N MET A 78 -0.66 8.92 12.29
CA MET A 78 -1.19 9.80 13.35
C MET A 78 -1.79 9.01 14.51
N GLN A 79 -2.55 7.94 14.23
CA GLN A 79 -3.12 7.07 15.26
C GLN A 79 -2.03 6.36 16.06
N ASP A 80 -1.00 5.84 15.39
CA ASP A 80 0.13 5.17 16.04
C ASP A 80 0.95 6.14 16.93
N GLN A 81 1.13 7.39 16.49
CA GLN A 81 1.82 8.43 17.29
C GLN A 81 1.00 8.91 18.49
N VAL A 82 -0.32 9.11 18.33
CA VAL A 82 -1.22 9.47 19.43
C VAL A 82 -1.26 8.35 20.48
N GLN A 83 -1.30 7.10 20.05
CA GLN A 83 -1.26 5.95 20.96
C GLN A 83 0.08 5.84 21.69
N ALA A 84 1.21 6.06 21.02
CA ALA A 84 2.53 6.04 21.64
C ALA A 84 2.67 7.11 22.75
N LEU A 85 2.17 8.32 22.51
CA LEU A 85 2.17 9.42 23.49
C LEU A 85 1.25 9.13 24.69
N ALA A 86 0.09 8.52 24.46
CA ALA A 86 -0.83 8.12 25.53
C ALA A 86 -0.26 7.01 26.44
N THR A 87 0.72 6.23 25.95
CA THR A 87 1.33 5.12 26.72
C THR A 87 2.52 5.59 27.57
N THR A 88 3.12 6.74 27.24
CA THR A 88 4.21 7.35 28.02
C THR A 88 3.73 8.12 29.27
N GLU A 89 2.43 8.36 29.41
CA GLU A 89 1.84 9.07 30.57
C GLU A 89 1.28 8.14 31.65
N THR A 90 2.00 7.05 31.99
CA THR A 90 1.69 6.32 33.24
C THR A 90 2.57 6.90 34.35
N PRO A 91 2.05 7.75 35.24
CA PRO A 91 2.84 8.26 36.36
C PRO A 91 3.10 7.10 37.31
N THR A 92 4.38 6.83 37.57
CA THR A 92 4.80 5.94 38.65
C THR A 92 4.48 6.66 39.96
N PHE A 93 3.49 6.16 40.70
CA PHE A 93 3.27 6.47 42.11
C PHE A 93 3.25 5.15 42.90
#